data_AF-A0A7C8GR20-F1
#
_entry.id   AF-A0A7C8GR20-F1
#
_cell.length_a   1.000
_cell.length_b   1.000
_cell.length_c   1.000
_cell.angle_alpha   90.00
_cell.angle_beta   90.00
_cell.angle_gamma   90.00
#
_symmetry.space_group_name_H-M   'P 1'
#
loop_
_entity.id
_entity.type
_entity.pdbx_description
1 polymer ?
#
loop_
_entity_poly.entity_id
_entity_poly.type
_entity_poly.pdbx_seq_one_letter_code
_entity_poly.pdbx_strand_id
1 'polypeptide(L)'
;MRKYFSRRKRNTKRKKSIDDQSNHPSYIINDSYDQLKSTFTIAWIVSQLAIFTDKEKHQSLFMKLVQINGKSEIEDQSVLELYELAEQGLDWIKNSTMIENELSKLSYPKGFLDHFYQLLKQIQMSEMIVHTKSDWKVYRDVLFSATQGKLLLISSDKVDQYKKGEHLCTAFLMDKHDIAYARNKAKKAFEEILTDGDKIMSYQLIISEAVTNVIKHANNGKMNIYQTEDEVYVVIEDNGPGFLLSEIPKATLLAGFSTKSSLGQGFTLMMKMAKQLLLETSSNGSTLILVLDK
;
A
#
# COMPACT_ATOMS: atom_id res chain seq x y z
N MET A 1 31.92 -58.04 48.56
CA MET A 1 31.17 -59.06 47.77
C MET A 1 30.18 -58.30 46.88
N ARG A 2 30.08 -58.53 45.55
CA ARG A 2 29.18 -59.52 44.89
C ARG A 2 27.77 -59.48 45.50
N LYS A 3 26.64 -59.23 44.81
CA LYS A 3 26.19 -59.21 43.39
C LYS A 3 25.11 -58.09 43.23
N TYR A 4 24.54 -57.66 42.07
CA TYR A 4 24.69 -57.89 40.61
C TYR A 4 24.01 -56.72 39.84
N PHE A 5 24.03 -56.73 38.50
CA PHE A 5 23.22 -55.86 37.60
C PHE A 5 21.98 -56.60 37.04
N SER A 6 20.82 -55.93 36.90
CA SER A 6 19.90 -56.15 35.77
C SER A 6 18.88 -55.03 35.50
N ARG A 7 18.95 -54.53 34.26
CA ARG A 7 17.92 -53.89 33.39
C ARG A 7 16.43 -54.20 33.76
N ARG A 8 15.41 -53.37 33.46
CA ARG A 8 15.23 -52.48 32.27
C ARG A 8 14.04 -51.48 32.41
N LYS A 9 14.23 -50.25 31.92
CA LYS A 9 13.25 -49.32 31.26
C LYS A 9 11.79 -49.17 31.79
N ARG A 10 11.43 -47.91 32.10
CA ARG A 10 10.45 -47.15 31.27
C ARG A 10 10.78 -45.65 31.24
N ASN A 11 10.61 -45.03 30.06
CA ASN A 11 10.84 -43.60 29.83
C ASN A 11 9.60 -42.79 30.19
N THR A 12 9.76 -41.65 30.86
CA THR A 12 8.94 -40.46 30.64
C THR A 12 9.82 -39.21 30.73
N LYS A 13 10.17 -38.63 29.57
CA LYS A 13 10.82 -37.31 29.52
C LYS A 13 9.80 -36.25 29.94
N ARG A 14 9.97 -35.63 31.11
CA ARG A 14 9.36 -34.32 31.38
C ARG A 14 10.02 -33.28 30.48
N LYS A 15 9.34 -32.89 29.39
CA LYS A 15 9.61 -31.60 28.73
C LYS A 15 9.29 -30.50 29.76
N LYS A 16 10.18 -29.52 29.94
CA LYS A 16 9.77 -28.22 30.47
C LYS A 16 8.79 -27.61 29.46
N SER A 17 7.58 -27.26 29.88
CA SER A 17 6.78 -26.28 29.15
C SER A 17 7.45 -24.92 29.29
N ILE A 18 7.48 -24.18 28.18
CA ILE A 18 7.77 -22.75 28.17
C ILE A 18 6.40 -22.11 28.04
N ASP A 19 5.73 -21.91 29.18
CA ASP A 19 4.55 -21.06 29.29
C ASP A 19 5.03 -19.71 29.81
N ASP A 20 5.40 -18.83 28.88
CA ASP A 20 5.57 -17.41 29.14
C ASP A 20 5.25 -16.63 27.85
N GLN A 21 3.99 -16.73 27.42
CA GLN A 21 3.44 -15.93 26.32
C GLN A 21 2.67 -14.74 26.88
N SER A 22 3.42 -13.66 27.11
CA SER A 22 3.05 -12.29 26.68
C SER A 22 1.64 -11.79 27.02
N ASN A 23 1.43 -11.43 28.29
CA ASN A 23 0.47 -10.37 28.64
C ASN A 23 1.02 -9.00 28.17
N HIS A 24 0.83 -8.65 26.89
CA HIS A 24 1.16 -7.33 26.36
C HIS A 24 -0.12 -6.48 26.17
N PRO A 25 -0.20 -5.25 26.74
CA PRO A 25 -1.42 -4.43 26.69
C PRO A 25 -1.92 -4.10 25.28
N SER A 26 -1.05 -4.08 24.27
CA SER A 26 -1.38 -3.79 22.88
C SER A 26 -2.26 -4.85 22.22
N TYR A 27 -2.17 -6.12 22.62
CA TYR A 27 -3.04 -7.18 22.08
C TYR A 27 -4.48 -7.01 22.57
N ILE A 28 -4.68 -6.75 23.86
CA ILE A 28 -5.99 -6.54 24.48
C ILE A 28 -6.73 -5.35 23.84
N ILE A 29 -6.00 -4.28 23.50
CA ILE A 29 -6.57 -3.10 22.84
C ILE A 29 -6.99 -3.39 21.40
N ASN A 30 -6.19 -4.16 20.64
CA ASN A 30 -6.52 -4.54 19.27
C ASN A 30 -7.75 -5.47 19.21
N ASP A 31 -7.80 -6.50 20.07
CA ASP A 31 -8.95 -7.42 20.12
C ASP A 31 -10.25 -6.65 20.46
N SER A 32 -10.18 -5.67 21.37
CA SER A 32 -11.32 -4.80 21.70
C SER A 32 -11.73 -3.90 20.53
N TYR A 33 -10.78 -3.36 19.75
CA TYR A 33 -11.08 -2.53 18.59
C TYR A 33 -11.72 -3.32 17.44
N ASP A 34 -11.19 -4.50 17.12
CA ASP A 34 -11.73 -5.35 16.05
C ASP A 34 -13.11 -5.92 16.40
N GLN A 35 -13.35 -6.24 17.69
CA GLN A 35 -14.68 -6.58 18.19
C GLN A 35 -15.66 -5.42 18.01
N LEU A 36 -15.32 -4.20 18.47
CA LEU A 36 -16.15 -3.02 18.29
C LEU A 36 -16.44 -2.75 16.80
N LYS A 37 -15.41 -2.76 15.95
CA LYS A 37 -15.54 -2.58 14.50
C LYS A 37 -16.49 -3.62 13.90
N SER A 38 -16.39 -4.88 14.30
CA SER A 38 -17.30 -5.96 13.87
C SER A 38 -18.74 -5.64 14.27
N THR A 39 -19.01 -5.37 15.56
CA THR A 39 -20.33 -5.04 16.09
C THR A 39 -20.96 -3.84 15.36
N PHE A 40 -20.21 -2.75 15.18
CA PHE A 40 -20.67 -1.57 14.43
C PHE A 40 -21.00 -1.91 12.97
N THR A 41 -20.19 -2.75 12.33
CA THR A 41 -20.39 -3.14 10.93
C THR A 41 -21.61 -4.05 10.76
N ILE A 42 -21.79 -5.03 11.66
CA ILE A 42 -22.97 -5.91 11.70
C ILE A 42 -24.24 -5.08 11.93
N ALA A 43 -24.26 -4.24 12.97
CA ALA A 43 -25.40 -3.36 13.27
C ALA A 43 -25.75 -2.46 12.08
N TRP A 44 -24.74 -1.96 11.36
CA TRP A 44 -24.95 -1.19 10.12
C TRP A 44 -25.58 -2.04 9.01
N ILE A 45 -25.01 -3.20 8.67
CA ILE A 45 -25.57 -4.11 7.65
C ILE A 45 -27.04 -4.43 7.99
N VAL A 46 -27.34 -4.85 9.22
CA VAL A 46 -28.69 -5.21 9.65
C VAL A 46 -29.65 -4.03 9.50
N SER A 47 -29.22 -2.81 9.84
CA SER A 47 -30.04 -1.59 9.65
C SER A 47 -30.37 -1.30 8.18
N GLN A 48 -29.48 -1.67 7.25
CA GLN A 48 -29.70 -1.52 5.81
C GLN A 48 -30.54 -2.66 5.22
N LEU A 49 -30.39 -3.88 5.71
CA LEU A 49 -31.21 -5.02 5.26
C LEU A 49 -32.64 -4.99 5.79
N ALA A 50 -32.87 -4.36 6.96
CA ALA A 50 -34.20 -4.21 7.57
C ALA A 50 -35.22 -3.50 6.67
N ILE A 51 -34.79 -2.73 5.66
CA ILE A 51 -35.68 -2.08 4.68
C ILE A 51 -36.56 -3.07 3.90
N PHE A 52 -36.17 -4.35 3.85
CA PHE A 52 -36.90 -5.44 3.21
C PHE A 52 -37.80 -6.22 4.17
N THR A 53 -37.70 -6.00 5.48
CA THR A 53 -38.51 -6.68 6.50
C THR A 53 -39.59 -5.76 7.07
N ASP A 54 -39.25 -4.54 7.50
CA ASP A 54 -40.20 -3.55 8.02
C ASP A 54 -39.58 -2.13 8.01
N LYS A 55 -40.29 -1.15 7.45
CA LYS A 55 -39.72 0.16 7.06
C LYS A 55 -39.58 1.20 8.18
N GLU A 56 -40.26 1.03 9.32
CA GLU A 56 -40.31 2.09 10.34
C GLU A 56 -39.14 2.08 11.35
N LYS A 57 -38.25 1.08 11.31
CA LYS A 57 -37.30 0.83 12.42
C LYS A 57 -35.84 1.23 12.20
N HIS A 58 -35.41 1.59 10.99
CA HIS A 58 -33.99 1.58 10.56
C HIS A 58 -32.99 2.25 11.53
N GLN A 59 -33.20 3.51 11.93
CA GLN A 59 -32.26 4.23 12.81
C GLN A 59 -32.30 3.72 14.25
N SER A 60 -33.48 3.34 14.76
CA SER A 60 -33.62 2.79 16.12
C SER A 60 -32.98 1.40 16.24
N LEU A 61 -32.99 0.62 15.16
CA LEU A 61 -32.43 -0.72 15.13
C LEU A 61 -30.89 -0.70 15.20
N PHE A 62 -30.23 0.19 14.47
CA PHE A 62 -28.78 0.37 14.55
C PHE A 62 -28.33 0.67 15.99
N MET A 63 -28.96 1.66 16.64
CA MET A 63 -28.58 2.07 18.00
C MET A 63 -28.81 0.96 19.04
N LYS A 64 -29.85 0.13 18.87
CA LYS A 64 -30.08 -1.05 19.71
C LYS A 64 -29.00 -2.11 19.51
N LEU A 65 -28.67 -2.45 18.26
CA LEU A 65 -27.69 -3.50 17.94
C LEU A 65 -26.24 -3.12 18.25
N VAL A 66 -25.92 -1.83 18.38
CA VAL A 66 -24.61 -1.37 18.90
C VAL A 66 -24.51 -1.54 20.42
N GLN A 67 -25.64 -1.67 21.13
CA GLN A 67 -25.70 -1.74 22.61
C GLN A 67 -25.83 -3.16 23.17
N ILE A 68 -26.08 -4.18 22.34
CA ILE A 68 -26.17 -5.57 22.80
C ILE A 68 -24.79 -6.16 23.10
N ASN A 69 -24.70 -7.01 24.13
CA ASN A 69 -23.46 -7.73 24.46
C ASN A 69 -23.29 -9.04 23.67
N GLY A 70 -24.33 -9.45 22.93
CA GLY A 70 -24.31 -10.63 22.07
C GLY A 70 -25.69 -10.95 21.49
N LYS A 71 -25.74 -11.78 20.45
CA LYS A 71 -26.98 -12.08 19.71
C LYS A 71 -28.09 -12.77 20.53
N SER A 72 -27.77 -13.30 21.71
CA SER A 72 -28.75 -13.82 22.68
C SER A 72 -29.68 -12.75 23.26
N GLU A 73 -29.34 -11.46 23.13
CA GLU A 73 -30.18 -10.33 23.55
C GLU A 73 -31.15 -9.85 22.44
N ILE A 74 -31.15 -10.50 21.27
CA ILE A 74 -32.04 -10.17 20.14
C ILE A 74 -33.34 -11.00 20.25
N GLU A 75 -34.42 -10.35 20.70
CA GLU A 75 -35.75 -10.99 20.84
C GLU A 75 -36.50 -11.15 19.51
N ASP A 76 -36.26 -10.25 18.54
CA ASP A 76 -36.93 -10.25 17.23
C ASP A 76 -36.24 -11.25 16.29
N GLN A 77 -36.92 -12.36 15.99
CA GLN A 77 -36.40 -13.46 15.17
C GLN A 77 -35.94 -13.00 13.78
N SER A 78 -36.64 -12.04 13.15
CA SER A 78 -36.23 -11.53 11.84
C SER A 78 -34.98 -10.64 11.94
N VAL A 79 -34.81 -9.91 13.03
CA VAL A 79 -33.55 -9.17 13.31
C VAL A 79 -32.40 -10.14 13.58
N LEU A 80 -32.65 -11.25 14.29
CA LEU A 80 -31.65 -12.28 14.57
C LEU A 80 -31.15 -12.94 13.27
N GLU A 81 -32.06 -13.30 12.37
CA GLU A 81 -31.71 -13.86 11.05
C GLU A 81 -30.86 -12.89 10.20
N LEU A 82 -31.20 -11.60 10.20
CA LEU A 82 -30.38 -10.58 9.54
C LEU A 82 -29.00 -10.41 10.20
N TYR A 83 -28.92 -10.51 11.53
CA TYR A 83 -27.68 -10.42 12.29
C TYR A 83 -26.74 -11.59 11.96
N GLU A 84 -27.24 -12.82 11.97
CA GLU A 84 -26.45 -14.01 11.62
C GLU A 84 -26.04 -14.02 10.14
N LEU A 85 -26.86 -13.46 9.24
CA LEU A 85 -26.49 -13.26 7.85
C LEU A 85 -25.37 -12.23 7.69
N ALA A 86 -25.42 -11.13 8.46
CA ALA A 86 -24.38 -10.10 8.47
C ALA A 86 -23.06 -10.64 9.04
N GLU A 87 -23.09 -11.46 10.11
CA GLU A 87 -21.91 -12.18 10.62
C GLU A 87 -21.27 -13.05 9.52
N GLN A 88 -22.07 -13.89 8.85
CA GLN A 88 -21.60 -14.74 7.73
C GLN A 88 -20.99 -13.92 6.59
N GLY A 89 -21.61 -12.80 6.23
CA GLY A 89 -21.10 -11.90 5.19
C GLY A 89 -19.72 -11.30 5.51
N LEU A 90 -19.49 -10.92 6.78
CA LEU A 90 -18.17 -10.47 7.22
C LEU A 90 -17.14 -11.59 7.27
N ASP A 91 -17.54 -12.80 7.68
CA ASP A 91 -16.66 -13.97 7.63
C ASP A 91 -16.25 -14.33 6.19
N TRP A 92 -17.12 -14.16 5.19
CA TRP A 92 -16.73 -14.34 3.78
C TRP A 92 -15.68 -13.33 3.34
N ILE A 93 -15.81 -12.05 3.71
CA ILE A 93 -14.82 -11.00 3.41
C ILE A 93 -13.48 -11.35 4.08
N LYS A 94 -13.51 -11.64 5.39
CA LYS A 94 -12.32 -11.99 6.20
C LYS A 94 -11.59 -13.21 5.67
N ASN A 95 -12.31 -14.22 5.21
CA ASN A 95 -11.75 -15.44 4.64
C ASN A 95 -11.50 -15.37 3.12
N SER A 96 -11.61 -14.18 2.49
CA SER A 96 -11.42 -13.96 1.05
C SER A 96 -12.25 -14.90 0.15
N THR A 97 -13.48 -15.20 0.58
CA THR A 97 -14.40 -16.09 -0.13
C THR A 97 -15.11 -15.34 -1.26
N MET A 98 -15.40 -16.03 -2.37
CA MET A 98 -16.17 -15.46 -3.49
C MET A 98 -17.62 -15.23 -3.07
N ILE A 99 -17.96 -13.99 -2.72
CA ILE A 99 -19.26 -13.59 -2.15
C ILE A 99 -20.42 -14.02 -3.07
N GLU A 100 -20.27 -13.90 -4.39
CA GLU A 100 -21.26 -14.31 -5.38
C GLU A 100 -21.63 -15.80 -5.27
N ASN A 101 -20.65 -16.67 -4.97
CA ASN A 101 -20.87 -18.11 -4.84
C ASN A 101 -21.65 -18.43 -3.56
N GLU A 102 -21.38 -17.73 -2.46
CA GLU A 102 -22.08 -17.96 -1.19
C GLU A 102 -23.50 -17.41 -1.23
N LEU A 103 -23.71 -16.21 -1.78
CA LEU A 103 -25.04 -15.64 -1.99
C LEU A 103 -25.92 -16.53 -2.89
N SER A 104 -25.33 -17.23 -3.87
CA SER A 104 -26.08 -18.15 -4.75
C SER A 104 -26.69 -19.36 -4.02
N LYS A 105 -26.23 -19.67 -2.80
CA LYS A 105 -26.73 -20.77 -1.96
C LYS A 105 -27.89 -20.36 -1.05
N LEU A 106 -28.18 -19.06 -0.94
CA LEU A 106 -29.19 -18.54 -0.03
C LEU A 106 -30.58 -18.44 -0.67
N SER A 107 -31.61 -18.68 0.14
CA SER A 107 -33.02 -18.67 -0.29
C SER A 107 -33.72 -17.33 -0.04
N TYR A 108 -33.10 -16.22 -0.46
CA TYR A 108 -33.69 -14.87 -0.35
C TYR A 108 -34.16 -14.30 -1.70
N PRO A 109 -35.08 -13.31 -1.73
CA PRO A 109 -35.47 -12.62 -2.95
C PRO A 109 -34.27 -11.94 -3.63
N LYS A 110 -34.24 -11.96 -4.97
CA LYS A 110 -33.10 -11.40 -5.73
C LYS A 110 -32.74 -9.97 -5.34
N GLY A 111 -33.73 -9.07 -5.20
CA GLY A 111 -33.46 -7.67 -4.83
C GLY A 111 -32.84 -7.49 -3.44
N PHE A 112 -33.08 -8.42 -2.51
CA PHE A 112 -32.42 -8.46 -1.20
C PHE A 112 -30.97 -8.92 -1.32
N LEU A 113 -30.72 -10.01 -2.09
CA LEU A 113 -29.37 -10.51 -2.35
C LEU A 113 -28.50 -9.50 -3.10
N ASP A 114 -29.07 -8.84 -4.12
CA ASP A 114 -28.42 -7.78 -4.88
C ASP A 114 -28.04 -6.60 -3.96
N HIS A 115 -28.90 -6.21 -3.01
CA HIS A 115 -28.58 -5.15 -2.05
C HIS A 115 -27.51 -5.58 -1.04
N PHE A 116 -27.64 -6.77 -0.45
CA PHE A 116 -26.65 -7.31 0.49
C PHE A 116 -25.26 -7.43 -0.13
N TYR A 117 -25.19 -7.87 -1.39
CA TYR A 117 -23.94 -7.91 -2.18
C TYR A 117 -23.26 -6.53 -2.29
N GLN A 118 -24.02 -5.45 -2.53
CA GLN A 118 -23.46 -4.10 -2.61
C GLN A 118 -22.91 -3.63 -1.26
N LEU A 119 -23.61 -3.93 -0.15
CA LEU A 119 -23.13 -3.62 1.20
C LEU A 119 -21.81 -4.33 1.51
N LEU A 120 -21.73 -5.64 1.23
CA LEU A 120 -20.50 -6.42 1.42
C LEU A 120 -19.35 -5.91 0.54
N LYS A 121 -19.62 -5.57 -0.73
CA LYS A 121 -18.62 -4.96 -1.62
C LYS A 121 -18.12 -3.61 -1.13
N GLN A 122 -19.01 -2.76 -0.60
CA GLN A 122 -18.63 -1.47 -0.02
C GLN A 122 -17.69 -1.65 1.18
N ILE A 123 -17.98 -2.62 2.05
CA ILE A 123 -17.13 -2.97 3.19
C ILE A 123 -15.78 -3.49 2.71
N GLN A 124 -15.76 -4.52 1.86
CA GLN A 124 -14.53 -5.12 1.31
C GLN A 124 -13.62 -4.07 0.64
N MET A 125 -14.20 -3.15 -0.14
CA MET A 125 -13.46 -2.06 -0.79
C MET A 125 -12.95 -1.03 0.23
N SER A 126 -13.71 -0.73 1.29
CA SER A 126 -13.26 0.17 2.36
C SER A 126 -12.07 -0.40 3.14
N GLU A 127 -12.07 -1.71 3.41
CA GLU A 127 -10.96 -2.40 4.07
C GLU A 127 -9.71 -2.39 3.19
N MET A 128 -9.86 -2.67 1.90
CA MET A 128 -8.78 -2.58 0.90
C MET A 128 -8.18 -1.16 0.80
N ILE A 129 -8.99 -0.10 0.95
CA ILE A 129 -8.52 1.30 1.00
C ILE A 129 -7.75 1.60 2.30
N VAL A 130 -8.14 1.02 3.43
CA VAL A 130 -7.42 1.16 4.71
C VAL A 130 -6.09 0.40 4.66
N HIS A 131 -6.10 -0.84 4.15
CA HIS A 131 -4.90 -1.65 3.96
C HIS A 131 -3.90 -0.94 3.03
N THR A 132 -4.31 -0.48 1.84
CA THR A 132 -3.40 0.21 0.91
C THR A 132 -2.74 1.47 1.50
N LYS A 133 -3.43 2.24 2.36
CA LYS A 133 -2.83 3.37 3.10
C LYS A 133 -1.86 2.93 4.20
N SER A 134 -2.17 1.85 4.91
CA SER A 134 -1.28 1.26 5.92
C SER A 134 -0.01 0.70 5.27
N ASP A 135 -0.19 -0.07 4.20
CA ASP A 135 0.88 -0.68 3.41
C ASP A 135 1.82 0.38 2.84
N TRP A 136 1.30 1.47 2.27
CA TRP A 136 2.13 2.57 1.75
C TRP A 136 3.10 3.13 2.81
N LYS A 137 2.63 3.29 4.05
CA LYS A 137 3.48 3.73 5.16
C LYS A 137 4.57 2.69 5.49
N VAL A 138 4.21 1.41 5.54
CA VAL A 138 5.18 0.31 5.78
C VAL A 138 6.22 0.26 4.64
N TYR A 139 5.81 0.29 3.37
CA TYR A 139 6.72 0.30 2.23
C TYR A 139 7.64 1.52 2.25
N ARG A 140 7.11 2.72 2.54
CA ARG A 140 7.91 3.94 2.69
C ARG A 140 8.96 3.78 3.78
N ASP A 141 8.55 3.39 4.98
CA ASP A 141 9.44 3.32 6.15
C ASP A 141 10.52 2.23 5.93
N VAL A 142 10.16 1.08 5.35
CA VAL A 142 11.09 0.01 4.96
C VAL A 142 12.08 0.46 3.88
N LEU A 143 11.61 1.08 2.79
CA LEU A 143 12.48 1.55 1.70
C LEU A 143 13.44 2.64 2.18
N PHE A 144 12.95 3.59 2.98
CA PHE A 144 13.77 4.63 3.57
C PHE A 144 14.86 4.04 4.47
N SER A 145 14.52 3.13 5.37
CA SER A 145 15.51 2.46 6.23
C SER A 145 16.51 1.61 5.43
N ALA A 146 16.04 0.78 4.50
CA ALA A 146 16.87 -0.15 3.74
C ALA A 146 17.81 0.55 2.75
N THR A 147 17.44 1.73 2.25
CA THR A 147 18.27 2.56 1.37
C THR A 147 19.05 3.65 2.12
N GLN A 148 19.04 3.65 3.46
CA GLN A 148 19.71 4.66 4.29
C GLN A 148 19.29 6.10 3.93
N GLY A 149 18.00 6.28 3.62
CA GLY A 149 17.40 7.54 3.20
C GLY A 149 17.63 7.92 1.73
N LYS A 150 18.36 7.11 0.93
CA LYS A 150 18.60 7.41 -0.49
C LYS A 150 17.36 7.30 -1.37
N LEU A 151 16.36 6.50 -0.99
CA LEU A 151 15.04 6.47 -1.61
C LEU A 151 13.95 6.79 -0.57
N LEU A 152 13.03 7.68 -0.92
CA LEU A 152 11.85 7.99 -0.12
C LEU A 152 10.59 7.96 -0.98
N LEU A 153 9.57 7.20 -0.54
CA LEU A 153 8.24 7.35 -1.11
C LEU A 153 7.58 8.63 -0.54
N ILE A 154 7.08 9.49 -1.42
CA ILE A 154 6.38 10.72 -1.05
C ILE A 154 4.92 10.66 -1.52
N SER A 155 4.04 11.37 -0.81
CA SER A 155 2.65 11.54 -1.21
C SER A 155 2.51 12.70 -2.20
N SER A 156 1.45 12.69 -3.01
CA SER A 156 1.23 13.69 -4.06
C SER A 156 1.15 15.13 -3.55
N ASP A 157 0.64 15.36 -2.33
CA ASP A 157 0.64 16.68 -1.67
C ASP A 157 2.05 17.25 -1.39
N LYS A 158 3.10 16.42 -1.47
CA LYS A 158 4.50 16.83 -1.29
C LYS A 158 5.24 17.10 -2.59
N VAL A 159 4.73 16.66 -3.75
CA VAL A 159 5.43 16.83 -5.04
C VAL A 159 5.68 18.30 -5.36
N ASP A 160 4.69 19.16 -5.14
CA ASP A 160 4.79 20.58 -5.52
C ASP A 160 5.77 21.40 -4.65
N GLN A 161 6.27 20.86 -3.54
CA GLN A 161 7.32 21.54 -2.77
C GLN A 161 8.67 21.56 -3.50
N TYR A 162 8.93 20.55 -4.34
CA TYR A 162 10.15 20.44 -5.17
C TYR A 162 10.06 21.22 -6.49
N LYS A 163 8.91 21.86 -6.74
CA LYS A 163 8.69 22.79 -7.86
C LYS A 163 8.81 24.27 -7.44
N LYS A 164 9.18 24.53 -6.17
CA LYS A 164 9.34 25.87 -5.58
C LYS A 164 10.81 26.30 -5.65
N GLY A 165 11.23 26.70 -6.85
CA GLY A 165 12.57 27.19 -7.13
C GLY A 165 12.61 27.96 -8.44
N GLU A 166 13.78 28.45 -8.81
CA GLU A 166 14.00 29.00 -10.14
C GLU A 166 13.87 27.88 -11.17
N HIS A 167 13.01 28.05 -12.17
CA HIS A 167 12.79 27.06 -13.22
C HIS A 167 13.82 27.24 -14.34
N LEU A 168 14.65 26.21 -14.55
CA LEU A 168 15.75 26.27 -15.53
C LEU A 168 15.32 25.71 -16.89
N CYS A 169 14.57 24.60 -16.92
CA CYS A 169 14.12 24.01 -18.18
C CYS A 169 12.92 23.07 -18.05
N THR A 170 12.20 22.89 -19.16
CA THR A 170 11.19 21.83 -19.37
C THR A 170 11.51 21.04 -20.63
N ALA A 171 11.43 19.71 -20.59
CA ALA A 171 11.40 18.85 -21.78
C ALA A 171 10.14 17.98 -21.75
N PHE A 172 9.43 17.88 -22.88
CA PHE A 172 8.34 16.94 -23.05
C PHE A 172 8.90 15.59 -23.51
N LEU A 173 8.28 14.50 -23.07
CA LEU A 173 8.74 13.13 -23.27
C LEU A 173 7.62 12.36 -23.97
N MET A 174 7.76 12.12 -25.26
CA MET A 174 6.77 11.48 -26.13
C MET A 174 7.35 10.25 -26.85
N ASP A 175 8.60 10.33 -27.32
CA ASP A 175 9.27 9.23 -28.00
C ASP A 175 10.78 9.11 -27.70
N LYS A 176 11.46 8.16 -28.35
CA LYS A 176 12.87 7.82 -28.10
C LYS A 176 13.86 8.95 -28.44
N HIS A 177 13.52 9.85 -29.35
CA HIS A 177 14.36 11.01 -29.67
C HIS A 177 14.40 12.01 -28.50
N ASP A 178 13.33 12.07 -27.70
CA ASP A 178 13.25 12.96 -26.54
C ASP A 178 14.25 12.60 -25.44
N ILE A 179 14.73 11.34 -25.39
CA ILE A 179 15.79 10.91 -24.46
C ILE A 179 17.07 11.76 -24.68
N ALA A 180 17.47 11.92 -25.94
CA ALA A 180 18.65 12.72 -26.28
C ALA A 180 18.39 14.23 -26.14
N TYR A 181 17.18 14.68 -26.49
CA TYR A 181 16.77 16.09 -26.34
C TYR A 181 16.74 16.52 -24.87
N ALA A 182 16.03 15.79 -24.02
CA ALA A 182 15.91 16.07 -22.59
C ALA A 182 17.26 16.06 -21.90
N ARG A 183 18.10 15.04 -22.17
CA ARG A 183 19.48 14.98 -21.69
C ARG A 183 20.27 16.24 -22.07
N ASN A 184 20.31 16.60 -23.36
CA ASN A 184 21.05 17.77 -23.83
C ASN A 184 20.50 19.09 -23.25
N LYS A 185 19.19 19.18 -22.99
CA LYS A 185 18.55 20.35 -22.39
C LYS A 185 18.91 20.48 -20.90
N ALA A 186 18.89 19.38 -20.17
CA ALA A 186 19.39 19.30 -18.79
C ALA A 186 20.88 19.66 -18.72
N LYS A 187 21.68 19.25 -19.72
CA LYS A 187 23.11 19.53 -19.74
C LYS A 187 23.38 21.03 -19.71
N LYS A 188 22.72 21.80 -20.57
CA LYS A 188 22.85 23.26 -20.64
C LYS A 188 22.44 23.93 -19.33
N ALA A 189 21.29 23.53 -18.77
CA ALA A 189 20.83 24.03 -17.47
C ALA A 189 21.83 23.74 -16.34
N PHE A 190 22.55 22.61 -16.38
CA PHE A 190 23.61 22.32 -15.42
C PHE A 190 24.92 23.06 -15.70
N GLU A 191 25.33 23.25 -16.96
CA GLU A 191 26.52 24.03 -17.34
C GLU A 191 26.39 25.52 -16.96
N GLU A 192 25.17 26.03 -16.74
CA GLU A 192 24.89 27.38 -16.25
C GLU A 192 25.05 27.54 -14.72
N ILE A 193 24.98 26.45 -13.93
CA ILE A 193 24.90 26.51 -12.46
C ILE A 193 25.93 25.64 -11.72
N LEU A 194 26.52 24.63 -12.39
CA LEU A 194 27.52 23.71 -11.85
C LEU A 194 28.87 23.91 -12.56
N THR A 195 29.97 23.84 -11.82
CA THR A 195 31.33 23.92 -12.39
C THR A 195 32.02 22.56 -12.54
N ASP A 196 31.48 21.51 -11.95
CA ASP A 196 32.04 20.16 -11.93
C ASP A 196 31.51 19.32 -13.11
N GLY A 197 32.38 19.09 -14.10
CA GLY A 197 32.05 18.30 -15.30
C GLY A 197 31.75 16.82 -15.04
N ASP A 198 32.33 16.23 -14.00
CA ASP A 198 32.12 14.82 -13.64
C ASP A 198 30.77 14.63 -12.92
N LYS A 199 30.37 15.59 -12.08
CA LYS A 199 28.98 15.70 -11.58
C LYS A 199 27.99 15.83 -12.75
N ILE A 200 28.22 16.79 -13.67
CA ILE A 200 27.33 16.99 -14.83
C ILE A 200 27.18 15.68 -15.61
N MET A 201 28.28 14.99 -15.94
CA MET A 201 28.24 13.71 -16.65
C MET A 201 27.48 12.61 -15.87
N SER A 202 27.65 12.56 -14.54
CA SER A 202 26.92 11.62 -13.67
C SER A 202 25.41 11.91 -13.65
N TYR A 203 25.02 13.18 -13.55
CA TYR A 203 23.62 13.62 -13.57
C TYR A 203 22.96 13.36 -14.94
N GLN A 204 23.71 13.53 -16.04
CA GLN A 204 23.27 13.20 -17.40
C GLN A 204 22.94 11.70 -17.58
N LEU A 205 23.66 10.80 -16.91
CA LEU A 205 23.39 9.36 -16.95
C LEU A 205 22.07 9.03 -16.24
N ILE A 206 21.88 9.50 -15.00
CA ILE A 206 20.67 9.20 -14.23
C ILE A 206 19.40 9.86 -14.80
N ILE A 207 19.52 11.02 -15.43
CA ILE A 207 18.44 11.62 -16.23
C ILE A 207 18.11 10.75 -17.44
N SER A 208 19.11 10.16 -18.11
CA SER A 208 18.87 9.25 -19.23
C SER A 208 18.07 8.03 -18.80
N GLU A 209 18.40 7.44 -17.64
CA GLU A 209 17.64 6.32 -17.06
C GLU A 209 16.21 6.73 -16.69
N ALA A 210 16.03 7.85 -15.98
CA ALA A 210 14.71 8.35 -15.58
C ALA A 210 13.81 8.65 -16.79
N VAL A 211 14.31 9.37 -17.79
CA VAL A 211 13.58 9.67 -19.03
C VAL A 211 13.31 8.40 -19.84
N THR A 212 14.26 7.46 -19.89
CA THR A 212 14.06 6.17 -20.56
C THR A 212 12.96 5.35 -19.89
N ASN A 213 12.79 5.43 -18.57
CA ASN A 213 11.68 4.76 -17.88
C ASN A 213 10.33 5.34 -18.30
N VAL A 214 10.19 6.66 -18.42
CA VAL A 214 8.98 7.29 -18.98
C VAL A 214 8.67 6.74 -20.36
N ILE A 215 9.62 6.81 -21.31
CA ILE A 215 9.42 6.37 -22.70
C ILE A 215 9.17 4.85 -22.85
N LYS A 216 9.58 4.03 -21.86
CA LYS A 216 9.34 2.58 -21.86
C LYS A 216 8.01 2.17 -21.23
N HIS A 217 7.57 2.89 -20.19
CA HIS A 217 6.50 2.44 -19.29
C HIS A 217 5.27 3.35 -19.28
N ALA A 218 5.37 4.56 -19.84
CA ALA A 218 4.28 5.50 -19.99
C ALA A 218 4.14 5.95 -21.46
N ASN A 219 2.95 6.39 -21.85
CA ASN A 219 2.71 6.90 -23.20
C ASN A 219 3.28 8.31 -23.41
N ASN A 220 3.41 9.09 -22.34
CA ASN A 220 4.01 10.43 -22.34
C ASN A 220 4.38 10.85 -20.91
N GLY A 221 5.20 11.89 -20.83
CA GLY A 221 5.54 12.59 -19.60
C GLY A 221 6.26 13.92 -19.87
N LYS A 222 6.84 14.48 -18.83
CA LYS A 222 7.61 15.73 -18.88
C LYS A 222 8.72 15.71 -17.82
N MET A 223 9.86 16.32 -18.13
CA MET A 223 10.93 16.61 -17.19
C MET A 223 11.00 18.11 -16.97
N ASN A 224 11.07 18.54 -15.72
CA ASN A 224 11.36 19.91 -15.32
C ASN A 224 12.62 19.95 -14.45
N ILE A 225 13.41 21.02 -14.55
CA ILE A 225 14.53 21.26 -13.63
C ILE A 225 14.28 22.58 -12.91
N TYR A 226 14.40 22.52 -11.58
CA TYR A 226 14.33 23.67 -10.68
C TYR A 226 15.63 23.75 -9.88
N GLN A 227 16.09 24.96 -9.55
CA GLN A 227 17.12 25.15 -8.51
C GLN A 227 16.61 25.95 -7.32
N THR A 228 17.27 25.70 -6.20
CA THR A 228 17.24 26.53 -4.99
C THR A 228 18.64 27.09 -4.74
N GLU A 229 18.88 27.65 -3.55
CA GLU A 229 20.20 28.08 -3.14
C GLU A 229 21.17 26.89 -3.07
N ASP A 230 20.77 25.81 -2.37
CA ASP A 230 21.62 24.64 -2.05
C ASP A 230 21.45 23.43 -3.00
N GLU A 231 20.26 23.23 -3.56
CA GLU A 231 19.88 21.98 -4.25
C GLU A 231 19.27 22.20 -5.64
N VAL A 232 19.45 21.22 -6.51
CA VAL A 232 18.84 21.16 -7.84
C VAL A 232 17.88 19.98 -7.90
N TYR A 233 16.64 20.22 -8.31
CA TYR A 233 15.59 19.21 -8.42
C TYR A 233 15.29 18.91 -9.89
N VAL A 234 15.51 17.66 -10.31
CA VAL A 234 14.98 17.17 -11.59
C VAL A 234 13.68 16.43 -11.30
N VAL A 235 12.56 17.01 -11.71
CA VAL A 235 11.20 16.46 -11.53
C VAL A 235 10.75 15.84 -12.84
N ILE A 236 10.61 14.51 -12.86
CA ILE A 236 10.11 13.74 -14.01
C ILE A 236 8.70 13.24 -13.65
N GLU A 237 7.70 13.66 -14.41
CA GLU A 237 6.28 13.32 -14.24
C GLU A 237 5.80 12.51 -15.46
N ASP A 238 5.14 11.37 -15.25
CA ASP A 238 4.56 10.53 -16.30
C ASP A 238 3.08 10.20 -16.05
N ASN A 239 2.35 9.83 -17.11
CA ASN A 239 0.95 9.38 -17.04
C ASN A 239 0.83 7.86 -17.31
N GLY A 240 1.81 7.08 -16.82
CA GLY A 240 1.82 5.62 -16.91
C GLY A 240 0.92 4.92 -15.88
N PRO A 241 0.98 3.58 -15.78
CA PRO A 241 0.20 2.80 -14.82
C PRO A 241 0.71 2.91 -13.36
N GLY A 242 1.82 3.61 -13.13
CA GLY A 242 2.53 3.64 -11.87
C GLY A 242 3.33 2.37 -11.57
N PHE A 243 3.99 2.38 -10.41
CA PHE A 243 4.68 1.23 -9.83
C PHE A 243 3.79 0.52 -8.81
N LEU A 244 3.72 -0.81 -8.88
CA LEU A 244 3.15 -1.62 -7.80
C LEU A 244 4.04 -1.53 -6.56
N LEU A 245 3.49 -1.11 -5.41
CA LEU A 245 4.26 -0.93 -4.16
C LEU A 245 5.07 -2.17 -3.76
N SER A 246 4.53 -3.37 -4.00
CA SER A 246 5.17 -4.66 -3.71
C SER A 246 6.34 -5.03 -4.64
N GLU A 247 6.54 -4.28 -5.74
CA GLU A 247 7.65 -4.45 -6.66
C GLU A 247 8.81 -3.47 -6.39
N ILE A 248 8.53 -2.30 -5.80
CA ILE A 248 9.54 -1.26 -5.53
C ILE A 248 10.71 -1.78 -4.68
N PRO A 249 10.52 -2.54 -3.56
CA PRO A 249 11.64 -3.11 -2.81
C PRO A 249 12.48 -4.10 -3.62
N LYS A 250 11.85 -4.86 -4.53
CA LYS A 250 12.57 -5.80 -5.39
C LYS A 250 13.43 -5.06 -6.41
N ALA A 251 12.89 -4.00 -7.02
CA ALA A 251 13.60 -3.14 -7.96
C ALA A 251 14.80 -2.39 -7.35
N THR A 252 14.74 -2.07 -6.05
CA THR A 252 15.67 -1.15 -5.39
C THR A 252 16.67 -1.82 -4.46
N LEU A 253 16.32 -2.96 -3.86
CA LEU A 253 17.16 -3.64 -2.85
C LEU A 253 17.80 -4.94 -3.37
N LEU A 254 17.28 -5.55 -4.43
CA LEU A 254 17.83 -6.79 -4.98
C LEU A 254 18.77 -6.50 -6.16
N ALA A 255 20.07 -6.63 -5.92
CA ALA A 255 21.09 -6.47 -6.96
C ALA A 255 20.81 -7.40 -8.16
N GLY A 256 20.65 -6.81 -9.35
CA GLY A 256 20.36 -7.55 -10.58
C GLY A 256 18.90 -7.97 -10.77
N PHE A 257 17.97 -7.60 -9.88
CA PHE A 257 16.54 -7.87 -10.09
C PHE A 257 15.99 -6.96 -11.19
N SER A 258 15.98 -7.48 -12.42
CA SER A 258 15.16 -6.95 -13.49
C SER A 258 13.88 -7.78 -13.56
N THR A 259 12.72 -7.14 -13.43
CA THR A 259 11.52 -7.61 -14.13
C THR A 259 11.84 -7.68 -15.63
N LYS A 260 11.00 -8.35 -16.44
CA LYS A 260 11.28 -8.54 -17.89
C LYS A 260 11.39 -7.23 -18.71
N SER A 261 11.19 -6.07 -18.08
CA SER A 261 11.39 -4.73 -18.62
C SER A 261 12.07 -3.78 -17.60
N SER A 262 13.38 -3.96 -17.38
CA SER A 262 14.34 -2.98 -16.82
C SER A 262 13.95 -2.15 -15.58
N LEU A 263 13.78 -2.78 -14.41
CA LEU A 263 13.53 -2.06 -13.15
C LEU A 263 14.75 -1.90 -12.22
N GLY A 264 15.77 -2.77 -12.33
CA GLY A 264 16.82 -2.90 -11.29
C GLY A 264 18.02 -1.94 -11.38
N GLN A 265 18.53 -1.64 -12.57
CA GLN A 265 19.79 -0.89 -12.71
C GLN A 265 19.60 0.63 -12.60
N GLY A 266 18.55 1.19 -13.24
CA GLY A 266 18.30 2.64 -13.24
C GLY A 266 18.11 3.21 -11.83
N PHE A 267 17.28 2.58 -10.99
CA PHE A 267 17.11 3.00 -9.58
C PHE A 267 18.40 2.90 -8.77
N THR A 268 19.19 1.84 -8.98
CA THR A 268 20.51 1.69 -8.32
C THR A 268 21.48 2.81 -8.72
N LEU A 269 21.51 3.20 -10.00
CA LEU A 269 22.32 4.33 -10.48
C LEU A 269 21.83 5.66 -9.92
N MET A 270 20.52 5.91 -9.96
CA MET A 270 19.88 7.10 -9.38
C MET A 270 20.23 7.27 -7.90
N MET A 271 20.05 6.23 -7.07
CA MET A 271 20.39 6.28 -5.63
C MET A 271 21.89 6.45 -5.35
N LYS A 272 22.77 5.97 -6.26
CA LYS A 272 24.23 6.08 -6.10
C LYS A 272 24.75 7.49 -6.44
N MET A 273 24.14 8.16 -7.41
CA MET A 273 24.65 9.44 -7.96
C MET A 273 23.86 10.67 -7.48
N ALA A 274 22.58 10.52 -7.12
CA ALA A 274 21.81 11.60 -6.52
C ALA A 274 22.08 11.72 -5.01
N LYS A 275 21.82 12.91 -4.47
CA LYS A 275 21.76 13.14 -3.02
C LYS A 275 20.65 12.30 -2.41
N GLN A 276 19.45 12.37 -3.02
CA GLN A 276 18.28 11.58 -2.68
C GLN A 276 17.40 11.37 -3.93
N LEU A 277 16.71 10.23 -3.97
CA LEU A 277 15.69 9.88 -4.95
C LEU A 277 14.33 9.87 -4.25
N LEU A 278 13.36 10.59 -4.81
CA LEU A 278 11.97 10.59 -4.32
C LEU A 278 11.06 9.96 -5.37
N LEU A 279 10.07 9.21 -4.91
CA LEU A 279 9.07 8.59 -5.78
C LEU A 279 7.67 8.80 -5.23
N GLU A 280 6.83 9.48 -6.00
CA GLU A 280 5.38 9.43 -5.91
C GLU A 280 4.87 8.50 -7.01
N THR A 281 3.83 7.71 -6.73
CA THR A 281 3.28 6.76 -7.70
C THR A 281 1.84 6.43 -7.35
N SER A 282 0.99 6.39 -8.38
CA SER A 282 -0.42 6.02 -8.30
C SER A 282 -0.86 5.32 -9.59
N SER A 283 -2.13 4.88 -9.66
CA SER A 283 -2.72 4.34 -10.89
C SER A 283 -2.80 5.35 -12.06
N ASN A 284 -2.52 6.63 -11.79
CA ASN A 284 -2.66 7.73 -12.74
C ASN A 284 -1.30 8.19 -13.32
N GLY A 285 -0.18 7.64 -12.84
CA GLY A 285 1.16 8.09 -13.18
C GLY A 285 2.15 7.98 -12.04
N SER A 286 3.40 8.37 -12.31
CA SER A 286 4.44 8.53 -11.28
C SER A 286 5.10 9.90 -11.37
N THR A 287 5.61 10.37 -10.23
CA THR A 287 6.57 11.47 -10.18
C THR A 287 7.87 10.99 -9.56
N LEU A 288 8.94 11.01 -10.34
CA LEU A 288 10.29 10.72 -9.89
C LEU A 288 11.07 12.03 -9.74
N ILE A 289 11.66 12.26 -8.56
CA ILE A 289 12.42 13.47 -8.28
C ILE A 289 13.85 13.11 -7.89
N LEU A 290 14.81 13.62 -8.64
CA LEU A 290 16.23 13.56 -8.30
C LEU A 290 16.60 14.83 -7.54
N VAL A 291 16.99 14.68 -6.28
CA VAL A 291 17.63 15.74 -5.50
C VAL A 291 19.13 15.65 -5.76
N LEU A 292 19.69 16.72 -6.31
CA LEU A 292 21.09 16.80 -6.73
C LEU A 292 21.80 17.92 -5.96
N ASP A 293 23.08 17.72 -5.66
CA ASP A 293 23.93 18.75 -5.07
C ASP A 293 24.35 19.75 -6.15
N LYS A 294 24.42 21.03 -5.76
CA LYS A 294 25.00 22.10 -6.58
C LYS A 294 26.54 22.01 -6.61
#